data_AF-A0A822DV26-F1
#
_entry.id   AF-A0A822DV26-F1
#
_cell.length_a   1.000
_cell.length_b   1.000
_cell.length_c   1.000
_cell.angle_alpha   90.00
_cell.angle_beta   90.00
_cell.angle_gamma   90.00
#
_symmetry.space_group_name_H-M   'P 1'
#
loop_
_entity.id
_entity.type
_entity.pdbx_description
1 polymer ?
#
loop_
_entity_poly.entity_id
_entity_poly.type
_entity_poly.pdbx_seq_one_letter_code
_entity_poly.pdbx_strand_id
1 'polypeptide(L)'
;MSNKNRENLTNRRGFERDETRNINTSSRSQPLDDSTVIRRTLVERGLREVGDSNTGNTPSSTAAAITAIAKQHDDEKRELQDLNAKFAVYLDRVQYLEDFNQRLSAELQNLKEAWGGDMSQLQAAYGPQLQALRGELDNAIRDQALQELQLKRHDFDIWHLQQQIASIDGSYDTYKLNILKQELEASYIGFEQLKNLYDKTFLDLENLKNLMNSLLKDVDGLKHELDNEQLERLMIENELQTLQEHLAFQSALYQVQREELLSLNTPIHDVSAFYRTELAHAISDIRRDFEVLFQTQTNELEEYYRIKTEQVREEIEAENERKRLLASEGTIELMDTVHLTTSLRDGQNELLELRQQNNNLQTDLDAIIDDFEKIQNEHLREKDSYERELLLIREQIDDKQNIVDAILQNNVSLRFELSTYRGLLAAEEQHLNRIEQEPQTHNLSLSSGLLSTIPSSSFQNPDGNRKNLETKKMAVQKTARGPISFDSVDLETDSVVLVNEKYSGNDQSFQNWTIRRKIDQQPEIVYQFPTTFSLRPRQTIRILSKRSPQLASSRDDNLVADRIDTWGIGQHMVTRLIDNNNEEKAIITQTFQ
;
A
#
# COMPACT_ATOMS: atom_id res chain seq x y z
N MET A 1 -3.58 3.24 42.04
CA MET A 1 -4.39 2.11 42.54
C MET A 1 -3.57 0.82 42.45
N SER A 2 -4.03 -0.29 43.06
CA SER A 2 -3.55 -1.70 43.02
C SER A 2 -2.14 -2.02 42.49
N ASN A 3 -1.20 -2.58 43.25
CA ASN A 3 -1.15 -3.91 43.92
C ASN A 3 -1.33 -5.14 43.00
N LYS A 4 -0.45 -6.15 43.25
CA LYS A 4 -0.42 -7.58 42.85
C LYS A 4 0.69 -7.97 41.85
N ASN A 5 1.30 -9.17 41.95
CA ASN A 5 1.58 -10.04 43.11
C ASN A 5 2.62 -11.13 42.71
N ARG A 6 3.49 -11.52 43.65
CA ARG A 6 3.95 -12.91 43.93
C ARG A 6 4.90 -12.87 45.14
N GLU A 7 4.62 -13.51 46.28
CA GLU A 7 4.44 -14.96 46.52
C GLU A 7 5.75 -15.70 46.22
N ASN A 8 6.66 -15.99 47.18
CA ASN A 8 6.59 -16.30 48.62
C ASN A 8 5.99 -17.69 48.92
N LEU A 9 6.83 -18.69 49.28
CA LEU A 9 6.72 -19.53 50.50
C LEU A 9 7.45 -20.91 50.46
N THR A 10 8.01 -21.29 51.62
CA THR A 10 8.20 -22.66 52.20
C THR A 10 9.31 -23.65 51.72
N ASN A 11 9.86 -24.56 52.55
CA ASN A 11 10.17 -24.58 54.02
C ASN A 11 10.98 -25.86 54.43
N ARG A 12 11.41 -25.95 55.71
CA ARG A 12 12.04 -27.08 56.49
C ARG A 12 13.55 -27.25 56.26
N ARG A 13 14.44 -27.38 57.26
CA ARG A 13 14.43 -27.48 58.77
C ARG A 13 15.79 -26.95 59.32
N GLY A 14 16.05 -26.72 60.62
CA GLY A 14 15.19 -26.66 61.83
C GLY A 14 15.72 -27.44 63.06
N PHE A 15 16.11 -26.72 64.14
CA PHE A 15 16.58 -27.18 65.49
C PHE A 15 18.01 -27.78 65.58
N GLU A 16 18.81 -27.63 66.64
CA GLU A 16 18.71 -27.05 68.02
C GLU A 16 20.15 -26.66 68.53
N ARG A 17 20.47 -25.97 69.65
CA ARG A 17 19.75 -25.32 70.79
C ARG A 17 20.50 -24.02 71.23
N ASP A 18 20.98 -23.90 72.49
CA ASP A 18 21.37 -22.65 73.18
C ASP A 18 22.63 -22.74 74.08
N GLU A 19 23.09 -21.57 74.55
CA GLU A 19 23.37 -21.22 75.99
C GLU A 19 24.78 -20.72 76.43
N THR A 20 24.87 -19.38 76.49
CA THR A 20 25.68 -18.44 77.33
C THR A 20 26.92 -18.89 78.16
N ARG A 21 28.00 -18.06 78.14
CA ARG A 21 28.30 -17.05 79.21
C ARG A 21 29.44 -16.07 78.85
N ASN A 22 29.81 -15.17 79.79
CA ASN A 22 30.39 -13.84 79.55
C ASN A 22 31.41 -13.42 80.67
N ILE A 23 32.03 -12.23 80.54
CA ILE A 23 32.84 -11.45 81.51
C ILE A 23 34.34 -11.85 81.57
N ASN A 24 35.32 -11.19 80.93
CA ASN A 24 35.76 -9.77 80.90
C ASN A 24 36.61 -9.31 82.13
N THR A 25 37.56 -8.39 81.87
CA THR A 25 38.34 -7.53 82.80
C THR A 25 39.60 -8.05 83.52
N SER A 26 40.37 -7.10 84.08
CA SER A 26 41.79 -7.18 84.42
C SER A 26 42.10 -6.50 85.77
N SER A 27 43.21 -6.87 86.45
CA SER A 27 44.13 -6.03 87.27
C SER A 27 44.61 -6.61 88.62
N ARG A 28 45.95 -6.75 88.75
CA ARG A 28 46.81 -6.28 89.88
C ARG A 28 46.31 -6.39 91.35
N SER A 29 46.96 -7.25 92.15
CA SER A 29 47.65 -6.90 93.42
C SER A 29 48.34 -8.09 94.13
N GLN A 30 49.23 -7.79 95.09
CA GLN A 30 49.79 -8.68 96.14
C GLN A 30 49.08 -8.35 97.50
N PRO A 31 49.42 -8.86 98.73
CA PRO A 31 50.56 -9.71 99.14
C PRO A 31 50.33 -10.72 100.32
N LEU A 32 51.46 -11.29 100.81
CA LEU A 32 51.77 -11.78 102.18
C LEU A 32 51.28 -13.17 102.69
N ASP A 33 51.98 -13.60 103.75
CA ASP A 33 52.05 -14.94 104.36
C ASP A 33 50.84 -15.35 105.24
N ASP A 34 50.67 -16.66 105.49
CA ASP A 34 50.94 -17.25 106.82
C ASP A 34 51.13 -18.80 106.70
N SER A 35 51.17 -19.51 107.84
CA SER A 35 51.88 -20.77 108.05
C SER A 35 51.04 -21.87 108.72
N THR A 36 51.38 -23.14 108.46
CA THR A 36 51.28 -24.36 109.33
C THR A 36 51.67 -25.59 108.48
N VAL A 37 52.61 -26.48 108.79
CA VAL A 37 53.04 -27.19 110.02
C VAL A 37 52.08 -28.32 110.44
N ILE A 38 52.50 -29.60 110.31
CA ILE A 38 52.26 -30.71 111.28
C ILE A 38 52.99 -32.05 110.92
N ARG A 39 53.99 -32.44 111.75
CA ARG A 39 54.25 -33.79 112.38
C ARG A 39 54.55 -35.05 111.50
N ARG A 40 55.27 -36.11 111.93
CA ARG A 40 56.09 -36.42 113.15
C ARG A 40 57.02 -37.66 112.95
N THR A 41 57.70 -38.08 114.05
CA THR A 41 58.48 -39.32 114.31
C THR A 41 59.82 -39.44 113.57
N LEU A 42 61.01 -39.45 114.20
CA LEU A 42 61.46 -39.52 115.63
C LEU A 42 61.47 -40.92 116.29
N VAL A 43 62.68 -41.50 116.37
CA VAL A 43 63.16 -42.51 117.35
C VAL A 43 64.63 -42.12 117.69
N GLU A 44 65.35 -42.85 118.53
CA GLU A 44 65.70 -42.44 119.91
C GLU A 44 67.14 -42.91 120.23
N ARG A 45 67.76 -42.34 121.29
CA ARG A 45 68.99 -42.79 121.99
C ARG A 45 70.32 -42.53 121.28
N GLY A 46 71.37 -42.01 121.94
CA GLY A 46 71.53 -41.55 123.34
C GLY A 46 72.97 -41.81 123.83
N LEU A 47 73.45 -41.39 125.01
CA LEU A 47 73.10 -40.33 125.99
C LEU A 47 74.26 -40.32 127.04
N ARG A 48 74.39 -39.29 127.89
CA ARG A 48 75.40 -39.06 128.96
C ARG A 48 76.68 -38.35 128.47
N GLU A 49 76.99 -37.10 128.83
CA GLU A 49 76.52 -36.18 129.90
C GLU A 49 76.89 -36.60 131.33
N VAL A 50 77.69 -35.74 132.00
CA VAL A 50 77.39 -34.99 133.25
C VAL A 50 78.62 -34.11 133.58
N GLY A 51 78.42 -32.97 134.22
CA GLY A 51 79.50 -32.08 134.65
C GLY A 51 79.48 -31.73 136.15
N ASP A 52 80.62 -31.16 136.58
CA ASP A 52 80.81 -30.20 137.69
C ASP A 52 81.07 -30.70 139.14
N SER A 53 81.92 -29.92 139.82
CA SER A 53 82.00 -29.60 141.25
C SER A 53 82.37 -30.65 142.35
N ASN A 54 83.68 -30.90 142.50
CA ASN A 54 84.50 -30.50 143.67
C ASN A 54 84.57 -31.31 145.02
N THR A 55 85.76 -31.25 145.65
CA THR A 55 86.19 -31.62 147.04
C THR A 55 86.35 -33.10 147.44
N GLY A 56 87.41 -33.49 148.21
CA GLY A 56 87.25 -34.63 149.15
C GLY A 56 88.37 -35.56 149.71
N ASN A 57 89.69 -35.40 149.49
CA ASN A 57 90.78 -36.02 150.30
C ASN A 57 90.86 -37.56 150.65
N THR A 58 91.86 -38.28 150.06
CA THR A 58 92.96 -39.10 150.72
C THR A 58 92.71 -40.27 151.73
N PRO A 59 93.68 -41.20 152.02
CA PRO A 59 94.71 -41.86 151.16
C PRO A 59 95.08 -43.36 151.49
N SER A 60 95.89 -44.01 150.62
CA SER A 60 96.79 -45.20 150.88
C SER A 60 96.12 -46.59 151.13
N SER A 61 96.76 -47.78 151.25
CA SER A 61 98.17 -48.31 151.19
C SER A 61 98.16 -49.87 150.99
N THR A 62 99.21 -50.72 150.84
CA THR A 62 100.57 -50.72 150.20
C THR A 62 101.20 -52.17 150.15
N ALA A 63 102.29 -52.36 149.39
CA ALA A 63 103.47 -53.24 149.64
C ALA A 63 103.53 -54.79 149.42
N ALA A 64 102.46 -55.57 149.23
CA ALA A 64 102.60 -57.05 149.11
C ALA A 64 103.00 -57.61 147.71
N ALA A 65 103.32 -56.75 146.73
CA ALA A 65 103.06 -57.05 145.32
C ALA A 65 104.12 -57.85 144.54
N ILE A 66 105.40 -57.78 144.92
CA ILE A 66 106.52 -58.00 143.95
C ILE A 66 106.65 -59.46 143.46
N THR A 67 106.28 -60.46 144.26
CA THR A 67 106.47 -61.88 143.89
C THR A 67 105.29 -62.50 143.10
N ALA A 68 104.13 -61.83 143.05
CA ALA A 68 102.94 -62.35 142.37
C ALA A 68 102.88 -61.91 140.88
N ILE A 69 103.27 -60.65 140.61
CA ILE A 69 103.15 -59.99 139.29
C ILE A 69 103.78 -60.81 138.16
N ALA A 70 104.93 -61.44 138.41
CA ALA A 70 105.68 -62.17 137.38
C ALA A 70 104.89 -63.32 136.73
N LYS A 71 103.95 -63.96 137.45
CA LYS A 71 103.15 -65.06 136.90
C LYS A 71 101.91 -64.58 136.16
N GLN A 72 101.31 -63.48 136.58
CA GLN A 72 100.11 -62.91 135.96
C GLN A 72 100.39 -62.40 134.53
N HIS A 73 101.57 -61.81 134.29
CA HIS A 73 101.93 -61.26 132.98
C HIS A 73 102.03 -62.30 131.84
N ASP A 74 102.36 -63.56 132.12
CA ASP A 74 102.43 -64.58 131.06
C ASP A 74 101.03 -65.09 130.65
N ASP A 75 100.06 -65.09 131.56
CA ASP A 75 98.67 -65.44 131.26
C ASP A 75 97.96 -64.32 130.49
N GLU A 76 98.10 -63.06 130.92
CA GLU A 76 97.60 -61.85 130.21
C GLU A 76 98.10 -61.80 128.75
N LYS A 77 99.36 -62.17 128.53
CA LYS A 77 100.00 -62.17 127.19
C LYS A 77 99.39 -63.21 126.24
N ARG A 78 98.86 -64.33 126.76
CA ARG A 78 98.14 -65.33 125.94
C ARG A 78 96.76 -64.83 125.52
N GLU A 79 96.02 -64.22 126.44
CA GLU A 79 94.68 -63.72 126.17
C GLU A 79 94.70 -62.60 125.10
N LEU A 80 95.72 -61.73 125.14
CA LEU A 80 95.99 -60.73 124.09
C LEU A 80 96.30 -61.33 122.72
N GLN A 81 96.87 -62.55 122.63
CA GLN A 81 97.11 -63.20 121.33
C GLN A 81 95.83 -63.76 120.73
N ASP A 82 94.96 -64.38 121.52
CA ASP A 82 93.68 -64.92 121.06
C ASP A 82 92.68 -63.81 120.69
N LEU A 83 92.69 -62.69 121.40
CA LEU A 83 91.93 -61.48 121.02
C LEU A 83 92.41 -60.90 119.67
N ASN A 84 93.72 -60.80 119.45
CA ASN A 84 94.27 -60.32 118.17
C ASN A 84 93.97 -61.28 117.00
N ALA A 85 93.99 -62.60 117.24
CA ALA A 85 93.58 -63.58 116.22
C ALA A 85 92.11 -63.40 115.82
N LYS A 86 91.22 -63.12 116.78
CA LYS A 86 89.81 -62.81 116.52
C LYS A 86 89.64 -61.48 115.77
N PHE A 87 90.40 -60.44 116.13
CA PHE A 87 90.37 -59.17 115.39
C PHE A 87 90.82 -59.31 113.93
N ALA A 88 91.83 -60.14 113.64
CA ALA A 88 92.24 -60.40 112.26
C ALA A 88 91.10 -60.99 111.41
N VAL A 89 90.39 -62.01 111.91
CA VAL A 89 89.24 -62.63 111.21
C VAL A 89 88.09 -61.64 111.00
N TYR A 90 87.85 -60.72 111.95
CA TYR A 90 86.87 -59.65 111.76
C TYR A 90 87.35 -58.60 110.75
N LEU A 91 88.64 -58.26 110.72
CA LEU A 91 89.22 -57.32 109.74
C LEU A 91 89.09 -57.87 108.32
N ASP A 92 89.50 -59.13 108.09
CA ASP A 92 89.35 -59.83 106.81
C ASP A 92 87.88 -59.86 106.36
N ARG A 93 86.94 -60.04 107.29
CA ARG A 93 85.51 -60.06 106.99
C ARG A 93 84.94 -58.68 106.67
N VAL A 94 85.40 -57.62 107.34
CA VAL A 94 85.05 -56.23 107.00
C VAL A 94 85.62 -55.89 105.62
N GLN A 95 86.89 -56.15 105.36
CA GLN A 95 87.52 -55.88 104.07
C GLN A 95 86.85 -56.63 102.92
N TYR A 96 86.46 -57.91 103.11
CA TYR A 96 85.66 -58.64 102.12
C TYR A 96 84.30 -57.97 101.86
N LEU A 97 83.64 -57.45 102.90
CA LEU A 97 82.34 -56.77 102.76
C LEU A 97 82.49 -55.40 102.10
N GLU A 98 83.58 -54.68 102.37
CA GLU A 98 83.92 -53.42 101.70
C GLU A 98 84.23 -53.65 100.21
N ASP A 99 85.07 -54.63 99.87
CA ASP A 99 85.35 -55.04 98.48
C ASP A 99 84.07 -55.48 97.75
N PHE A 100 83.20 -56.25 98.41
CA PHE A 100 81.93 -56.70 97.83
C PHE A 100 80.97 -55.52 97.61
N ASN A 101 80.88 -54.58 98.54
CA ASN A 101 80.01 -53.41 98.44
C ASN A 101 80.54 -52.38 97.42
N GLN A 102 81.86 -52.25 97.27
CA GLN A 102 82.48 -51.52 96.17
C GLN A 102 82.12 -52.12 94.80
N ARG A 103 82.21 -53.45 94.66
CA ARG A 103 81.81 -54.15 93.42
C ARG A 103 80.32 -53.96 93.11
N LEU A 104 79.45 -54.10 94.11
CA LEU A 104 78.01 -53.88 93.94
C LEU A 104 77.68 -52.43 93.56
N SER A 105 78.41 -51.47 94.13
CA SER A 105 78.29 -50.04 93.79
C SER A 105 78.75 -49.76 92.36
N ALA A 106 79.86 -50.38 91.91
CA ALA A 106 80.35 -50.26 90.54
C ALA A 106 79.40 -50.94 89.53
N GLU A 107 78.79 -52.08 89.87
CA GLU A 107 77.79 -52.76 89.03
C GLU A 107 76.51 -51.91 88.90
N LEU A 108 76.02 -51.32 90.00
CA LEU A 108 74.91 -50.38 89.98
C LEU A 108 75.23 -49.10 89.19
N GLN A 109 76.47 -48.60 89.25
CA GLN A 109 76.91 -47.47 88.43
C GLN A 109 76.94 -47.84 86.94
N ASN A 110 77.54 -48.98 86.56
CA ASN A 110 77.58 -49.47 85.19
C ASN A 110 76.16 -49.67 84.62
N LEU A 111 75.23 -50.25 85.40
CA LEU A 111 73.82 -50.39 85.01
C LEU A 111 73.13 -49.03 84.79
N LYS A 112 73.38 -48.06 85.66
CA LYS A 112 72.84 -46.70 85.54
C LYS A 112 73.40 -45.97 84.32
N GLU A 113 74.69 -46.14 84.02
CA GLU A 113 75.35 -45.57 82.85
C GLU A 113 74.86 -46.24 81.55
N ALA A 114 74.63 -47.56 81.54
CA ALA A 114 74.03 -48.26 80.40
C ALA A 114 72.58 -47.82 80.14
N TRP A 115 71.73 -47.77 81.17
CA TRP A 115 70.33 -47.35 81.03
C TRP A 115 70.20 -45.88 80.60
N GLY A 116 71.09 -45.00 81.07
CA GLY A 116 71.21 -43.64 80.57
C GLY A 116 71.76 -43.58 79.13
N GLY A 117 72.72 -44.46 78.82
CA GLY A 117 73.39 -44.55 77.53
C GLY A 117 72.47 -44.94 76.38
N ASP A 118 71.62 -45.95 76.55
CA ASP A 118 70.69 -46.39 75.48
C ASP A 118 69.59 -45.36 75.21
N MET A 119 69.05 -44.73 76.26
CA MET A 119 68.11 -43.60 76.10
C MET A 119 68.79 -42.40 75.43
N SER A 120 70.03 -42.08 75.81
CA SER A 120 70.81 -41.00 75.21
C SER A 120 71.13 -41.26 73.74
N GLN A 121 71.51 -42.50 73.37
CA GLN A 121 71.73 -42.92 71.98
C GLN A 121 70.43 -42.83 71.16
N LEU A 122 69.30 -43.28 71.71
CA LEU A 122 67.99 -43.19 71.05
C LEU A 122 67.60 -41.72 70.82
N GLN A 123 67.80 -40.86 71.82
CA GLN A 123 67.57 -39.42 71.73
C GLN A 123 68.52 -38.73 70.76
N ALA A 124 69.79 -39.14 70.69
CA ALA A 124 70.78 -38.60 69.74
C ALA A 124 70.52 -39.04 68.30
N ALA A 125 69.98 -40.24 68.07
CA ALA A 125 69.63 -40.74 66.75
C ALA A 125 68.33 -40.12 66.22
N TYR A 126 67.25 -40.16 67.01
CA TYR A 126 65.91 -39.75 66.56
C TYR A 126 65.55 -38.29 66.88
N GLY A 127 66.16 -37.67 67.89
CA GLY A 127 65.95 -36.27 68.23
C GLY A 127 66.23 -35.30 67.08
N PRO A 128 67.41 -35.37 66.43
CA PRO A 128 67.71 -34.56 65.24
C PRO A 128 66.78 -34.84 64.06
N GLN A 129 66.36 -36.10 63.86
CA GLN A 129 65.42 -36.47 62.79
C GLN A 129 64.03 -35.86 63.02
N LEU A 130 63.52 -35.94 64.26
CA LEU A 130 62.26 -35.30 64.65
C LEU A 130 62.33 -33.77 64.56
N GLN A 131 63.48 -33.17 64.87
CA GLN A 131 63.70 -31.73 64.70
C GLN A 131 63.76 -31.32 63.23
N ALA A 132 64.43 -32.12 62.37
CA ALA A 132 64.48 -31.89 60.92
C ALA A 132 63.09 -32.00 60.29
N LEU A 133 62.35 -33.08 60.56
CA LEU A 133 60.98 -33.28 60.04
C LEU A 133 60.00 -32.20 60.52
N ARG A 134 60.18 -31.66 61.74
CA ARG A 134 59.42 -30.48 62.21
C ARG A 134 59.82 -29.21 61.45
N GLY A 135 61.11 -28.99 61.22
CA GLY A 135 61.58 -27.87 60.41
C GLY A 135 61.09 -27.92 58.95
N GLU A 136 61.05 -29.11 58.35
CA GLU A 136 60.46 -29.34 57.02
C GLU A 136 58.95 -29.08 57.01
N LEU A 137 58.22 -29.51 58.05
CA LEU A 137 56.79 -29.21 58.20
C LEU A 137 56.53 -27.72 58.39
N ASP A 138 57.27 -27.04 59.27
CA ASP A 138 57.16 -25.59 59.50
C ASP A 138 57.53 -24.77 58.26
N ASN A 139 58.47 -25.28 57.43
CA ASN A 139 58.78 -24.70 56.13
C ASN A 139 57.64 -24.92 55.14
N ALA A 140 57.11 -26.14 55.02
CA ALA A 140 55.98 -26.44 54.12
C ALA A 140 54.71 -25.65 54.48
N ILE A 141 54.42 -25.45 55.77
CA ILE A 141 53.32 -24.62 56.24
C ILE A 141 53.55 -23.14 55.86
N ARG A 142 54.79 -22.63 55.98
CA ARG A 142 55.12 -21.27 55.56
C ARG A 142 54.99 -21.09 54.05
N ASP A 143 55.46 -22.05 53.27
CA ASP A 143 55.42 -22.01 51.82
C ASP A 143 53.98 -22.16 51.30
N GLN A 144 53.15 -22.99 51.93
CA GLN A 144 51.69 -23.02 51.70
C GLN A 144 51.05 -21.66 52.00
N ALA A 145 51.35 -21.06 53.17
CA ALA A 145 50.76 -19.76 53.54
C ALA A 145 51.18 -18.63 52.58
N LEU A 146 52.42 -18.67 52.06
CA LEU A 146 52.90 -17.76 51.02
C LEU A 146 52.19 -17.99 49.68
N GLN A 147 52.00 -19.25 49.26
CA GLN A 147 51.25 -19.60 48.05
C GLN A 147 49.78 -19.20 48.14
N GLU A 148 49.12 -19.45 49.28
CA GLU A 148 47.75 -18.98 49.53
C GLU A 148 47.61 -17.45 49.47
N LEU A 149 48.60 -16.71 49.96
CA LEU A 149 48.61 -15.25 49.88
C LEU A 149 48.87 -14.76 48.44
N GLN A 150 49.72 -15.45 47.68
CA GLN A 150 49.93 -15.18 46.25
C GLN A 150 48.67 -15.47 45.44
N LEU A 151 47.98 -16.59 45.68
CA LEU A 151 46.70 -16.92 45.04
C LEU A 151 45.65 -15.84 45.34
N LYS A 152 45.42 -15.50 46.62
CA LYS A 152 44.45 -14.46 47.02
C LYS A 152 44.78 -13.08 46.42
N ARG A 153 46.06 -12.78 46.18
CA ARG A 153 46.49 -11.58 45.45
C ARG A 153 46.17 -11.68 43.96
N HIS A 154 46.48 -12.80 43.31
CA HIS A 154 46.18 -13.00 41.89
C HIS A 154 44.68 -13.05 41.62
N ASP A 155 43.87 -13.61 42.52
CA ASP A 155 42.40 -13.55 42.47
C ASP A 155 41.90 -12.09 42.48
N PHE A 156 42.50 -11.23 43.31
CA PHE A 156 42.19 -9.80 43.35
C PHE A 156 42.66 -9.07 42.08
N ASP A 157 43.88 -9.34 41.61
CA ASP A 157 44.42 -8.76 40.37
C ASP A 157 43.55 -9.15 39.15
N ILE A 158 43.10 -10.42 39.08
CA ILE A 158 42.16 -10.93 38.06
C ILE A 158 40.80 -10.23 38.18
N TRP A 159 40.23 -10.13 39.38
CA TRP A 159 38.95 -9.45 39.60
C TRP A 159 39.01 -7.97 39.17
N HIS A 160 40.08 -7.26 39.52
CA HIS A 160 40.29 -5.87 39.10
C HIS A 160 40.38 -5.73 37.58
N LEU A 161 41.16 -6.60 36.92
CA LEU A 161 41.27 -6.61 35.46
C LEU A 161 39.93 -6.96 34.77
N GLN A 162 39.13 -7.85 35.34
CA GLN A 162 37.79 -8.16 34.84
C GLN A 162 36.85 -6.95 34.94
N GLN A 163 36.87 -6.20 36.05
CA GLN A 163 36.09 -4.95 36.17
C GLN A 163 36.55 -3.90 35.14
N GLN A 164 37.87 -3.76 34.94
CA GLN A 164 38.41 -2.84 33.95
C GLN A 164 37.99 -3.22 32.52
N ILE A 165 38.09 -4.50 32.14
CA ILE A 165 37.64 -5.00 30.83
C ILE A 165 36.13 -4.73 30.65
N ALA A 166 35.30 -5.11 31.62
CA ALA A 166 33.85 -4.89 31.53
C ALA A 166 33.47 -3.40 31.36
N SER A 167 34.23 -2.48 32.01
CA SER A 167 34.03 -1.03 31.83
C SER A 167 34.48 -0.51 30.46
N ILE A 168 35.52 -1.11 29.87
CA ILE A 168 36.02 -0.76 28.53
C ILE A 168 35.07 -1.30 27.46
N ASP A 169 34.63 -2.56 27.57
CA ASP A 169 33.71 -3.20 26.63
C ASP A 169 32.36 -2.44 26.59
N GLY A 170 31.79 -2.11 27.75
CA GLY A 170 30.58 -1.28 27.83
C GLY A 170 30.76 0.13 27.27
N SER A 171 31.96 0.72 27.38
CA SER A 171 32.29 2.01 26.78
C SER A 171 32.46 1.91 25.25
N TYR A 172 33.01 0.81 24.75
CA TYR A 172 33.18 0.54 23.34
C TYR A 172 31.83 0.28 22.64
N ASP A 173 30.98 -0.57 23.23
CA ASP A 173 29.66 -0.87 22.69
C ASP A 173 28.74 0.36 22.69
N THR A 174 28.75 1.18 23.74
CA THR A 174 27.99 2.44 23.75
C THR A 174 28.52 3.46 22.75
N TYR A 175 29.84 3.57 22.57
CA TYR A 175 30.43 4.42 21.52
C TYR A 175 30.05 3.96 20.10
N LYS A 176 30.16 2.65 19.84
CA LYS A 176 29.79 2.02 18.56
C LYS A 176 28.30 2.14 18.25
N LEU A 177 27.43 1.98 19.25
CA LEU A 177 26.00 2.19 19.13
C LEU A 177 25.67 3.65 18.79
N ASN A 178 26.36 4.61 19.39
CA ASN A 178 26.17 6.03 19.09
C ASN A 178 26.60 6.39 17.65
N ILE A 179 27.72 5.84 17.14
CA ILE A 179 28.11 6.01 15.73
C ILE A 179 27.04 5.43 14.80
N LEU A 180 26.62 4.18 15.02
CA LEU A 180 25.64 3.52 14.17
C LEU A 180 24.27 4.24 14.19
N LYS A 181 23.89 4.79 15.36
CA LYS A 181 22.71 5.65 15.47
C LYS A 181 22.87 6.94 14.66
N GLN A 182 24.01 7.63 14.75
CA GLN A 182 24.28 8.85 13.99
C GLN A 182 24.27 8.60 12.47
N GLU A 183 24.82 7.47 12.01
CA GLU A 183 24.81 7.06 10.61
C GLU A 183 23.37 6.75 10.12
N LEU A 184 22.58 6.05 10.93
CA LEU A 184 21.16 5.79 10.68
C LEU A 184 20.33 7.09 10.65
N GLU A 185 20.59 8.03 11.56
CA GLU A 185 19.91 9.31 11.65
C GLU A 185 20.24 10.22 10.43
N ALA A 186 21.51 10.25 10.02
CA ALA A 186 21.93 10.92 8.79
C ALA A 186 21.31 10.27 7.53
N SER A 187 21.21 8.94 7.49
CA SER A 187 20.55 8.20 6.41
C SER A 187 19.04 8.50 6.35
N TYR A 188 18.37 8.56 7.51
CA TYR A 188 16.96 8.92 7.62
C TYR A 188 16.69 10.35 7.13
N ILE A 189 17.51 11.32 7.56
CA ILE A 189 17.41 12.71 7.10
C ILE A 189 17.64 12.82 5.58
N GLY A 190 18.62 12.09 5.03
CA GLY A 190 18.86 12.02 3.59
C GLY A 190 17.70 11.42 2.81
N PHE A 191 17.08 10.36 3.35
CA PHE A 191 15.86 9.76 2.78
C PHE A 191 14.67 10.72 2.81
N GLU A 192 14.45 11.43 3.92
CA GLU A 192 13.35 12.39 4.05
C GLU A 192 13.54 13.61 3.13
N GLN A 193 14.78 14.10 2.96
CA GLN A 193 15.10 15.10 1.93
C GLN A 193 14.80 14.60 0.52
N LEU A 194 15.24 13.38 0.17
CA LEU A 194 14.99 12.79 -1.15
C LEU A 194 13.49 12.57 -1.39
N LYS A 195 12.73 12.15 -0.37
CA LYS A 195 11.28 12.03 -0.42
C LYS A 195 10.61 13.39 -0.65
N ASN A 196 10.99 14.43 0.08
CA ASN A 196 10.43 15.78 -0.12
C ASN A 196 10.72 16.36 -1.51
N LEU A 197 11.89 16.03 -2.09
CA LEU A 197 12.21 16.36 -3.49
C LEU A 197 11.37 15.53 -4.49
N TYR A 198 11.17 14.24 -4.23
CA TYR A 198 10.29 13.38 -5.02
C TYR A 198 8.84 13.90 -5.00
N ASP A 199 8.27 14.14 -3.81
CA ASP A 199 6.90 14.64 -3.63
C ASP A 199 6.70 15.99 -4.33
N LYS A 200 7.71 16.89 -4.30
CA LYS A 200 7.70 18.13 -5.11
C LYS A 200 7.73 17.84 -6.61
N THR A 201 8.68 17.05 -7.10
CA THR A 201 8.78 16.79 -8.55
C THR A 201 7.57 16.03 -9.10
N PHE A 202 6.91 15.20 -8.28
CA PHE A 202 5.64 14.57 -8.61
C PHE A 202 4.51 15.59 -8.76
N LEU A 203 4.41 16.57 -7.85
CA LEU A 203 3.45 17.67 -7.96
C LEU A 203 3.74 18.56 -9.18
N ASP A 204 5.00 18.90 -9.45
CA ASP A 204 5.41 19.67 -10.63
C ASP A 204 5.08 18.92 -11.94
N LEU A 205 5.25 17.58 -11.98
CA LEU A 205 4.86 16.74 -13.12
C LEU A 205 3.34 16.69 -13.33
N GLU A 206 2.55 16.54 -12.26
CA GLU A 206 1.09 16.51 -12.38
C GLU A 206 0.53 17.89 -12.78
N ASN A 207 1.13 18.98 -12.29
CA ASN A 207 0.84 20.34 -12.75
C ASN A 207 1.14 20.51 -14.25
N LEU A 208 2.31 20.05 -14.72
CA LEU A 208 2.70 20.11 -16.14
C LEU A 208 1.78 19.27 -17.02
N LYS A 209 1.36 18.09 -16.55
CA LYS A 209 0.39 17.20 -17.20
C LYS A 209 -1.00 17.86 -17.31
N ASN A 210 -1.46 18.53 -16.26
CA ASN A 210 -2.72 19.27 -16.29
C ASN A 210 -2.66 20.49 -17.23
N LEU A 211 -1.53 21.21 -17.27
CA LEU A 211 -1.29 22.27 -18.26
C LEU A 211 -1.28 21.73 -19.70
N MET A 212 -0.61 20.60 -19.94
CA MET A 212 -0.62 19.93 -21.25
C MET A 212 -2.03 19.51 -21.68
N ASN A 213 -2.84 18.97 -20.76
CA ASN A 213 -4.23 18.62 -21.02
C ASN A 213 -5.10 19.85 -21.34
N SER A 214 -4.88 20.98 -20.67
CA SER A 214 -5.55 22.25 -21.03
C SER A 214 -5.15 22.68 -22.44
N LEU A 215 -3.86 22.82 -22.71
CA LEU A 215 -3.35 23.25 -24.02
C LEU A 215 -3.80 22.34 -25.16
N LEU A 216 -3.94 21.03 -24.93
CA LEU A 216 -4.47 20.09 -25.92
C LEU A 216 -5.98 20.34 -26.17
N LYS A 217 -6.77 20.56 -25.13
CA LYS A 217 -8.18 20.96 -25.25
C LYS A 217 -8.34 22.30 -25.97
N ASP A 218 -7.48 23.27 -25.66
CA ASP A 218 -7.49 24.61 -26.26
C ASP A 218 -7.13 24.52 -27.76
N VAL A 219 -6.16 23.66 -28.12
CA VAL A 219 -5.82 23.34 -29.52
C VAL A 219 -6.96 22.62 -30.25
N ASP A 220 -7.66 21.69 -29.60
CA ASP A 220 -8.82 21.01 -30.21
C ASP A 220 -10.03 21.94 -30.36
N GLY A 221 -10.21 22.91 -29.46
CA GLY A 221 -11.16 24.00 -29.61
C GLY A 221 -10.85 24.88 -30.83
N LEU A 222 -9.60 25.35 -30.94
CA LEU A 222 -9.13 26.17 -32.07
C LEU A 222 -9.23 25.46 -33.43
N LYS A 223 -9.09 24.12 -33.46
CA LYS A 223 -9.39 23.33 -34.69
C LYS A 223 -10.87 23.41 -35.03
N HIS A 224 -11.76 23.22 -34.06
CA HIS A 224 -13.19 23.23 -34.34
C HIS A 224 -13.69 24.62 -34.74
N GLU A 225 -13.15 25.69 -34.15
CA GLU A 225 -13.36 27.07 -34.61
C GLU A 225 -12.88 27.27 -36.06
N LEU A 226 -11.69 26.78 -36.40
CA LEU A 226 -11.15 26.83 -37.77
C LEU A 226 -11.95 25.99 -38.77
N ASP A 227 -12.53 24.85 -38.36
CA ASP A 227 -13.38 24.01 -39.20
C ASP A 227 -14.75 24.69 -39.44
N ASN A 228 -15.29 25.40 -38.44
CA ASN A 228 -16.52 26.19 -38.56
C ASN A 228 -16.32 27.41 -39.47
N GLU A 229 -15.23 28.17 -39.31
CA GLU A 229 -14.84 29.27 -40.21
C GLU A 229 -14.63 28.79 -41.66
N GLN A 230 -14.08 27.59 -41.85
CA GLN A 230 -13.99 26.97 -43.17
C GLN A 230 -15.36 26.62 -43.76
N LEU A 231 -16.29 26.11 -42.94
CA LEU A 231 -17.66 25.82 -43.36
C LEU A 231 -18.41 27.10 -43.77
N GLU A 232 -18.36 28.15 -42.95
CA GLU A 232 -18.99 29.44 -43.25
C GLU A 232 -18.39 30.07 -44.51
N ARG A 233 -17.06 30.04 -44.67
CA ARG A 233 -16.36 30.47 -45.89
C ARG A 233 -16.84 29.70 -47.12
N LEU A 234 -17.00 28.37 -47.03
CA LEU A 234 -17.49 27.54 -48.14
C LEU A 234 -18.96 27.82 -48.48
N MET A 235 -19.80 28.11 -47.48
CA MET A 235 -21.18 28.53 -47.70
C MET A 235 -21.26 29.87 -48.43
N ILE A 236 -20.44 30.85 -48.03
CA ILE A 236 -20.36 32.17 -48.68
C ILE A 236 -19.80 32.05 -50.10
N GLU A 237 -18.81 31.18 -50.35
CA GLU A 237 -18.34 30.90 -51.71
C GLU A 237 -19.41 30.23 -52.59
N ASN A 238 -20.25 29.36 -52.02
CA ASN A 238 -21.37 28.77 -52.75
C ASN A 238 -22.47 29.79 -53.07
N GLU A 239 -22.86 30.63 -52.11
CA GLU A 239 -23.81 31.73 -52.35
C GLU A 239 -23.28 32.68 -53.45
N LEU A 240 -22.02 33.08 -53.35
CA LEU A 240 -21.33 33.90 -54.34
C LEU A 240 -21.31 33.23 -55.73
N GLN A 241 -21.07 31.92 -55.81
CA GLN A 241 -21.17 31.17 -57.07
C GLN A 241 -22.59 31.21 -57.64
N THR A 242 -23.63 30.92 -56.85
CA THR A 242 -25.02 30.96 -57.35
C THR A 242 -25.42 32.36 -57.82
N LEU A 243 -24.93 33.42 -57.17
CA LEU A 243 -25.15 34.80 -57.58
C LEU A 243 -24.40 35.15 -58.88
N GLN A 244 -23.17 34.64 -59.06
CA GLN A 244 -22.43 34.77 -60.32
C GLN A 244 -23.12 34.04 -61.48
N GLU A 245 -23.63 32.82 -61.23
CA GLU A 245 -24.39 32.04 -62.22
C GLU A 245 -25.70 32.75 -62.58
N HIS A 246 -26.43 33.31 -61.60
CA HIS A 246 -27.61 34.13 -61.85
C HIS A 246 -27.29 35.40 -62.67
N LEU A 247 -26.22 36.12 -62.35
CA LEU A 247 -25.79 37.29 -63.11
C LEU A 247 -25.35 36.94 -64.55
N ALA A 248 -24.69 35.79 -64.74
CA ALA A 248 -24.32 35.29 -66.06
C ALA A 248 -25.57 34.91 -66.88
N PHE A 249 -26.54 34.22 -66.28
CA PHE A 249 -27.83 33.90 -66.87
C PHE A 249 -28.62 35.16 -67.25
N GLN A 250 -28.71 36.13 -66.35
CA GLN A 250 -29.40 37.41 -66.58
C GLN A 250 -28.72 38.23 -67.70
N SER A 251 -27.39 38.24 -67.75
CA SER A 251 -26.61 38.86 -68.83
C SER A 251 -26.87 38.18 -70.18
N ALA A 252 -26.90 36.85 -70.23
CA ALA A 252 -27.24 36.08 -71.42
C ALA A 252 -28.69 36.35 -71.87
N LEU A 253 -29.65 36.41 -70.94
CA LEU A 253 -31.04 36.75 -71.23
C LEU A 253 -31.17 38.16 -71.82
N TYR A 254 -30.49 39.17 -71.26
CA TYR A 254 -30.48 40.51 -71.82
C TYR A 254 -29.80 40.58 -73.19
N GLN A 255 -28.76 39.78 -73.45
CA GLN A 255 -28.14 39.71 -74.78
C GLN A 255 -29.09 39.05 -75.80
N VAL A 256 -29.80 37.98 -75.44
CA VAL A 256 -30.82 37.35 -76.29
C VAL A 256 -31.98 38.32 -76.57
N GLN A 257 -32.52 38.99 -75.55
CA GLN A 257 -33.56 40.02 -75.72
C GLN A 257 -33.09 41.17 -76.61
N ARG A 258 -31.82 41.56 -76.52
CA ARG A 258 -31.22 42.59 -77.38
C ARG A 258 -31.06 42.11 -78.82
N GLU A 259 -30.69 40.85 -79.05
CA GLU A 259 -30.62 40.24 -80.38
C GLU A 259 -32.02 40.08 -81.00
N GLU A 260 -33.02 39.67 -80.21
CA GLU A 260 -34.42 39.61 -80.60
C GLU A 260 -34.94 41.01 -81.00
N LEU A 261 -34.72 42.03 -80.16
CA LEU A 261 -35.07 43.43 -80.47
C LEU A 261 -34.32 43.98 -81.69
N LEU A 262 -33.07 43.58 -81.91
CA LEU A 262 -32.33 43.93 -83.14
C LEU A 262 -32.89 43.22 -84.38
N SER A 263 -33.38 41.98 -84.24
CA SER A 263 -34.02 41.23 -85.33
C SER A 263 -35.42 41.77 -85.66
N LEU A 264 -36.19 42.20 -84.65
CA LEU A 264 -37.47 42.87 -84.84
C LEU A 264 -37.28 44.28 -85.42
N ASN A 265 -36.19 44.95 -85.05
CA ASN A 265 -35.75 46.22 -85.61
C ASN A 265 -34.83 46.06 -86.84
N THR A 266 -34.97 44.96 -87.61
CA THR A 266 -34.50 44.99 -89.00
C THR A 266 -35.18 46.16 -89.71
N PRO A 267 -34.44 47.06 -90.37
CA PRO A 267 -35.07 48.14 -91.13
C PRO A 267 -35.98 47.51 -92.19
N ILE A 268 -37.24 47.96 -92.23
CA ILE A 268 -38.32 47.35 -93.02
C ILE A 268 -37.81 47.05 -94.43
N HIS A 269 -37.74 45.75 -94.74
CA HIS A 269 -37.19 45.13 -95.94
C HIS A 269 -37.45 46.00 -97.18
N ASP A 270 -36.41 46.60 -97.81
CA ASP A 270 -36.56 47.81 -98.66
C ASP A 270 -37.77 47.73 -99.58
N VAL A 271 -38.86 48.33 -99.12
CA VAL A 271 -40.19 48.25 -99.76
C VAL A 271 -40.13 48.93 -101.14
N SER A 272 -39.20 49.87 -101.29
CA SER A 272 -38.91 50.53 -102.56
C SER A 272 -38.19 49.58 -103.54
N ALA A 273 -37.34 48.64 -103.09
CA ALA A 273 -36.76 47.61 -103.95
C ALA A 273 -37.76 46.53 -104.37
N PHE A 274 -38.64 46.10 -103.46
CA PHE A 274 -39.73 45.17 -103.80
C PHE A 274 -40.65 45.79 -104.86
N TYR A 275 -41.22 46.97 -104.62
CA TYR A 275 -42.08 47.64 -105.60
C TYR A 275 -41.35 48.06 -106.88
N ARG A 276 -40.04 48.40 -106.84
CA ARG A 276 -39.24 48.61 -108.07
C ARG A 276 -39.21 47.36 -108.95
N THR A 277 -39.11 46.18 -108.34
CA THR A 277 -39.01 44.90 -109.05
C THR A 277 -40.36 44.51 -109.65
N GLU A 278 -41.43 44.64 -108.86
CA GLU A 278 -42.80 44.34 -109.30
C GLU A 278 -43.28 45.28 -110.41
N LEU A 279 -43.02 46.59 -110.27
CA LEU A 279 -43.33 47.57 -111.31
C LEU A 279 -42.49 47.35 -112.59
N ALA A 280 -41.26 46.86 -112.47
CA ALA A 280 -40.45 46.51 -113.64
C ALA A 280 -41.01 45.29 -114.40
N HIS A 281 -41.56 44.29 -113.68
CA HIS A 281 -42.29 43.17 -114.29
C HIS A 281 -43.57 43.67 -114.99
N ALA A 282 -44.43 44.41 -114.28
CA ALA A 282 -45.67 44.94 -114.85
C ALA A 282 -45.43 45.83 -116.09
N ILE A 283 -44.37 46.64 -116.11
CA ILE A 283 -43.98 47.43 -117.29
C ILE A 283 -43.44 46.55 -118.43
N SER A 284 -42.76 45.44 -118.12
CA SER A 284 -42.33 44.46 -119.12
C SER A 284 -43.52 43.75 -119.76
N ASP A 285 -44.50 43.34 -118.96
CA ASP A 285 -45.71 42.66 -119.44
C ASP A 285 -46.60 43.62 -120.23
N ILE A 286 -46.84 44.85 -119.76
CA ILE A 286 -47.54 45.89 -120.52
C ILE A 286 -46.84 46.18 -121.86
N ARG A 287 -45.49 46.17 -121.91
CA ARG A 287 -44.75 46.30 -123.18
C ARG A 287 -44.92 45.08 -124.09
N ARG A 288 -44.95 43.88 -123.53
CA ARG A 288 -45.20 42.64 -124.27
C ARG A 288 -46.62 42.62 -124.84
N ASP A 289 -47.60 43.07 -124.07
CA ASP A 289 -49.00 43.18 -124.50
C ASP A 289 -49.17 44.29 -125.56
N PHE A 290 -48.47 45.42 -125.45
CA PHE A 290 -48.43 46.43 -126.52
C PHE A 290 -47.71 45.94 -127.78
N GLU A 291 -46.64 45.16 -127.66
CA GLU A 291 -45.96 44.54 -128.81
C GLU A 291 -46.85 43.48 -129.48
N VAL A 292 -47.53 42.64 -128.70
CA VAL A 292 -48.52 41.68 -129.22
C VAL A 292 -49.71 42.41 -129.84
N LEU A 293 -50.25 43.46 -129.23
CA LEU A 293 -51.34 44.27 -129.77
C LEU A 293 -50.92 45.04 -131.04
N PHE A 294 -49.68 45.52 -131.10
CA PHE A 294 -49.15 46.15 -132.30
C PHE A 294 -48.96 45.12 -133.40
N GLN A 295 -48.46 43.92 -133.09
CA GLN A 295 -48.36 42.81 -134.04
C GLN A 295 -49.74 42.32 -134.50
N THR A 296 -50.75 42.21 -133.61
CA THR A 296 -52.11 41.90 -134.06
C THR A 296 -52.68 43.04 -134.88
N GLN A 297 -52.43 44.32 -134.56
CA GLN A 297 -52.88 45.44 -135.40
C GLN A 297 -52.15 45.52 -136.75
N THR A 298 -50.87 45.22 -136.84
CA THR A 298 -50.17 45.13 -138.14
C THR A 298 -50.63 43.92 -138.94
N ASN A 299 -50.86 42.78 -138.27
CA ASN A 299 -51.40 41.59 -138.90
C ASN A 299 -52.87 41.79 -139.29
N GLU A 300 -53.67 42.52 -138.53
CA GLU A 300 -55.05 42.92 -138.84
C GLU A 300 -55.10 43.99 -139.93
N LEU A 301 -54.07 44.83 -140.08
CA LEU A 301 -53.93 45.76 -141.20
C LEU A 301 -53.46 45.04 -142.47
N GLU A 302 -52.50 44.11 -142.37
CA GLU A 302 -52.08 43.26 -143.49
C GLU A 302 -53.22 42.31 -143.90
N GLU A 303 -53.92 41.72 -142.95
CA GLU A 303 -55.14 40.94 -143.16
C GLU A 303 -56.29 41.82 -143.64
N TYR A 304 -56.46 43.07 -143.19
CA TYR A 304 -57.45 43.99 -143.74
C TYR A 304 -57.12 44.40 -145.18
N TYR A 305 -55.85 44.62 -145.52
CA TYR A 305 -55.47 44.89 -146.91
C TYR A 305 -55.56 43.62 -147.76
N ARG A 306 -55.19 42.44 -147.24
CA ARG A 306 -55.39 41.14 -147.90
C ARG A 306 -56.88 40.88 -148.13
N ILE A 307 -57.71 40.99 -147.10
CA ILE A 307 -59.18 40.89 -147.14
C ILE A 307 -59.79 42.03 -147.93
N LYS A 308 -59.20 43.22 -148.09
CA LYS A 308 -59.77 44.24 -149.00
C LYS A 308 -59.35 44.00 -150.45
N THR A 309 -58.19 43.41 -150.73
CA THR A 309 -57.89 42.89 -152.08
C THR A 309 -58.68 41.63 -152.41
N GLU A 310 -58.86 40.74 -151.43
CA GLU A 310 -59.65 39.52 -151.58
C GLU A 310 -61.14 39.88 -151.60
N GLN A 311 -61.65 40.84 -150.84
CA GLN A 311 -63.00 41.39 -151.04
C GLN A 311 -63.13 42.12 -152.38
N VAL A 312 -62.13 42.84 -152.90
CA VAL A 312 -62.25 43.35 -154.30
C VAL A 312 -62.34 42.19 -155.33
N ARG A 313 -62.01 40.96 -154.93
CA ARG A 313 -62.08 39.71 -155.69
C ARG A 313 -63.27 38.79 -155.29
N GLU A 314 -63.85 38.99 -154.10
CA GLU A 314 -64.79 38.09 -153.38
C GLU A 314 -66.10 38.82 -153.01
N GLU A 315 -66.12 40.15 -153.01
CA GLU A 315 -67.33 40.99 -153.21
C GLU A 315 -67.89 40.79 -154.65
N ILE A 316 -67.15 40.06 -155.51
CA ILE A 316 -67.58 39.46 -156.78
C ILE A 316 -68.18 38.05 -156.59
N GLU A 317 -67.85 37.32 -155.52
CA GLU A 317 -68.14 35.87 -155.36
C GLU A 317 -69.09 35.56 -154.17
N ALA A 318 -69.15 36.42 -153.16
CA ALA A 318 -69.70 36.15 -151.83
C ALA A 318 -70.81 37.13 -151.35
N GLU A 319 -71.54 37.77 -152.28
CA GLU A 319 -72.91 38.27 -151.97
C GLU A 319 -73.81 37.12 -151.43
N ASN A 320 -73.46 35.88 -151.77
CA ASN A 320 -74.22 34.66 -151.51
C ASN A 320 -74.43 34.30 -150.02
N GLU A 321 -73.39 34.25 -149.17
CA GLU A 321 -73.45 33.53 -147.88
C GLU A 321 -73.36 34.39 -146.60
N ARG A 322 -74.03 35.53 -146.66
CA ARG A 322 -75.19 35.80 -145.79
C ARG A 322 -75.26 35.02 -144.44
N LYS A 323 -74.60 35.59 -143.42
CA LYS A 323 -75.06 35.70 -142.02
C LYS A 323 -75.71 34.44 -141.36
N ARG A 324 -74.99 33.78 -140.45
CA ARG A 324 -75.63 33.14 -139.27
C ARG A 324 -74.74 33.14 -138.02
N LEU A 325 -75.33 33.45 -136.88
CA LEU A 325 -74.66 33.80 -135.61
C LEU A 325 -74.85 32.73 -134.52
N LEU A 326 -73.85 32.62 -133.64
CA LEU A 326 -73.86 32.68 -132.15
C LEU A 326 -75.24 32.82 -131.45
N ALA A 327 -75.50 32.39 -130.20
CA ALA A 327 -74.78 31.61 -129.15
C ALA A 327 -75.77 31.30 -127.97
N SER A 328 -75.36 30.61 -126.89
CA SER A 328 -76.02 30.66 -125.54
C SER A 328 -75.19 30.02 -124.40
N GLU A 329 -75.63 30.18 -123.14
CA GLU A 329 -74.84 30.01 -121.89
C GLU A 329 -75.71 29.67 -120.65
N GLY A 330 -75.13 29.10 -119.57
CA GLY A 330 -75.45 29.46 -118.17
C GLY A 330 -76.06 28.41 -117.21
N THR A 331 -75.60 28.39 -115.93
CA THR A 331 -76.35 28.29 -114.63
C THR A 331 -75.50 27.77 -113.45
N ILE A 332 -75.50 28.45 -112.28
CA ILE A 332 -74.92 27.99 -110.99
C ILE A 332 -75.68 28.63 -109.80
N GLU A 333 -76.51 27.89 -109.04
CA GLU A 333 -77.09 28.31 -107.73
C GLU A 333 -77.49 27.10 -106.85
N LEU A 334 -76.54 26.45 -106.13
CA LEU A 334 -76.90 25.33 -105.21
C LEU A 334 -75.96 25.10 -104.00
N MET A 335 -74.88 25.86 -103.84
CA MET A 335 -73.74 25.43 -103.00
C MET A 335 -73.84 25.79 -101.50
N ASP A 336 -74.59 26.84 -101.13
CA ASP A 336 -74.40 27.52 -99.84
C ASP A 336 -75.07 26.84 -98.63
N THR A 337 -76.03 25.94 -98.84
CA THR A 337 -76.88 25.41 -97.75
C THR A 337 -76.22 24.34 -96.89
N VAL A 338 -75.20 23.63 -97.41
CA VAL A 338 -74.57 22.49 -96.73
C VAL A 338 -73.59 22.96 -95.65
N HIS A 339 -72.80 24.00 -95.94
CA HIS A 339 -71.62 24.38 -95.17
C HIS A 339 -71.92 24.86 -93.74
N LEU A 340 -73.15 25.31 -93.46
CA LEU A 340 -73.56 25.80 -92.15
C LEU A 340 -73.91 24.67 -91.15
N THR A 341 -74.16 23.45 -91.65
CA THR A 341 -74.65 22.32 -90.84
C THR A 341 -73.55 21.46 -90.21
N THR A 342 -72.35 21.43 -90.81
CA THR A 342 -71.20 20.67 -90.32
C THR A 342 -70.54 21.34 -89.12
N SER A 343 -70.19 22.62 -89.27
CA SER A 343 -69.48 23.42 -88.26
C SER A 343 -70.16 23.45 -86.88
N LEU A 344 -71.50 23.40 -86.85
CA LEU A 344 -72.30 23.39 -85.61
C LEU A 344 -72.24 22.03 -84.85
N ARG A 345 -71.78 20.95 -85.50
CA ARG A 345 -71.68 19.61 -84.89
C ARG A 345 -70.33 19.37 -84.21
N ASP A 346 -69.25 19.93 -84.75
CA ASP A 346 -67.90 19.65 -84.27
C ASP A 346 -67.66 20.24 -82.87
N GLY A 347 -68.07 21.51 -82.66
CA GLY A 347 -68.00 22.18 -81.36
C GLY A 347 -68.88 21.58 -80.24
N GLN A 348 -69.79 20.63 -80.57
CA GLN A 348 -70.53 19.87 -79.56
C GLN A 348 -69.71 18.70 -78.99
N ASN A 349 -68.77 18.15 -79.76
CA ASN A 349 -67.93 17.04 -79.33
C ASN A 349 -66.80 17.52 -78.40
N GLU A 350 -66.15 18.64 -78.76
CA GLU A 350 -65.08 19.27 -77.96
C GLU A 350 -65.56 19.62 -76.53
N LEU A 351 -66.79 20.12 -76.39
CA LEU A 351 -67.40 20.45 -75.11
C LEU A 351 -67.71 19.20 -74.23
N LEU A 352 -67.86 18.02 -74.85
CA LEU A 352 -68.01 16.75 -74.13
C LEU A 352 -66.65 16.28 -73.59
N GLU A 353 -65.61 16.35 -74.42
CA GLU A 353 -64.26 15.91 -74.07
C GLU A 353 -63.64 16.75 -72.95
N LEU A 354 -63.76 18.08 -73.03
CA LEU A 354 -63.33 19.00 -71.97
C LEU A 354 -64.04 18.73 -70.63
N ARG A 355 -65.31 18.29 -70.63
CA ARG A 355 -66.02 17.87 -69.40
C ARG A 355 -65.47 16.57 -68.83
N GLN A 356 -65.14 15.60 -69.69
CA GLN A 356 -64.54 14.35 -69.24
C GLN A 356 -63.14 14.56 -68.63
N GLN A 357 -62.33 15.45 -69.24
CA GLN A 357 -61.03 15.84 -68.68
C GLN A 357 -61.17 16.54 -67.32
N ASN A 358 -62.14 17.45 -67.14
CA ASN A 358 -62.40 18.10 -65.86
C ASN A 358 -62.80 17.09 -64.77
N ASN A 359 -63.67 16.13 -65.07
CA ASN A 359 -64.08 15.10 -64.11
C ASN A 359 -62.88 14.22 -63.67
N ASN A 360 -62.00 13.84 -64.59
CA ASN A 360 -60.81 13.06 -64.27
C ASN A 360 -59.85 13.85 -63.36
N LEU A 361 -59.60 15.12 -63.67
CA LEU A 361 -58.77 16.01 -62.86
C LEU A 361 -59.35 16.25 -61.46
N GLN A 362 -60.68 16.22 -61.30
CA GLN A 362 -61.32 16.24 -59.99
C GLN A 362 -61.07 14.95 -59.21
N THR A 363 -61.22 13.77 -59.83
CA THR A 363 -60.92 12.50 -59.14
C THR A 363 -59.45 12.35 -58.75
N ASP A 364 -58.53 12.86 -59.56
CA ASP A 364 -57.10 12.87 -59.23
C ASP A 364 -56.79 13.84 -58.07
N LEU A 365 -57.45 15.02 -58.04
CA LEU A 365 -57.34 15.98 -56.94
C LEU A 365 -57.87 15.41 -55.62
N ASP A 366 -59.06 14.79 -55.65
CA ASP A 366 -59.67 14.18 -54.47
C ASP A 366 -58.77 13.06 -53.91
N ALA A 367 -58.18 12.23 -54.76
CA ALA A 367 -57.23 11.18 -54.34
C ALA A 367 -55.95 11.74 -53.69
N ILE A 368 -55.41 12.85 -54.21
CA ILE A 368 -54.25 13.55 -53.63
C ILE A 368 -54.58 14.15 -52.26
N ILE A 369 -55.79 14.68 -52.07
CA ILE A 369 -56.27 15.18 -50.76
C ILE A 369 -56.36 14.02 -49.76
N ASP A 370 -56.95 12.91 -50.18
CA ASP A 370 -57.12 11.68 -49.39
C ASP A 370 -55.77 11.13 -48.89
N ASP A 371 -54.74 11.11 -49.75
CA ASP A 371 -53.39 10.67 -49.38
C ASP A 371 -52.62 11.70 -48.53
N PHE A 372 -52.83 13.00 -48.76
CA PHE A 372 -52.29 14.04 -47.87
C PHE A 372 -52.88 13.95 -46.46
N GLU A 373 -54.19 13.70 -46.32
CA GLU A 373 -54.82 13.49 -45.01
C GLU A 373 -54.27 12.24 -44.30
N LYS A 374 -53.99 11.14 -45.02
CA LYS A 374 -53.36 9.94 -44.44
C LYS A 374 -51.98 10.28 -43.86
N ILE A 375 -51.13 10.96 -44.63
CA ILE A 375 -49.77 11.35 -44.21
C ILE A 375 -49.82 12.32 -43.01
N GLN A 376 -50.71 13.31 -43.01
CA GLN A 376 -50.92 14.19 -41.86
C GLN A 376 -51.34 13.42 -40.59
N ASN A 377 -52.26 12.47 -40.71
CA ASN A 377 -52.71 11.64 -39.60
C ASN A 377 -51.62 10.68 -39.07
N GLU A 378 -50.73 10.20 -39.93
CA GLU A 378 -49.59 9.38 -39.52
C GLU A 378 -48.55 10.22 -38.76
N HIS A 379 -48.14 11.37 -39.29
CA HIS A 379 -47.22 12.27 -38.57
C HIS A 379 -47.80 12.80 -37.25
N LEU A 380 -49.11 13.02 -37.14
CA LEU A 380 -49.76 13.32 -35.86
C LEU A 380 -49.64 12.17 -34.86
N ARG A 381 -49.83 10.91 -35.28
CA ARG A 381 -49.66 9.73 -34.41
C ARG A 381 -48.21 9.50 -33.98
N GLU A 382 -47.26 9.72 -34.89
CA GLU A 382 -45.83 9.69 -34.60
C GLU A 382 -45.47 10.76 -33.56
N LYS A 383 -45.89 12.01 -33.80
CA LYS A 383 -45.72 13.13 -32.86
C LYS A 383 -46.30 12.81 -31.48
N ASP A 384 -47.54 12.35 -31.42
CA ASP A 384 -48.18 11.96 -30.15
C ASP A 384 -47.42 10.84 -29.43
N SER A 385 -46.72 9.96 -30.16
CA SER A 385 -45.89 8.90 -29.57
C SER A 385 -44.57 9.45 -29.00
N TYR A 386 -43.89 10.35 -29.72
CA TYR A 386 -42.70 11.02 -29.22
C TYR A 386 -43.01 11.94 -28.02
N GLU A 387 -44.16 12.62 -28.01
CA GLU A 387 -44.61 13.41 -26.84
C GLU A 387 -44.85 12.51 -25.61
N ARG A 388 -45.38 11.28 -25.79
CA ARG A 388 -45.54 10.29 -24.71
C ARG A 388 -44.19 9.74 -24.21
N GLU A 389 -43.24 9.46 -25.09
CA GLU A 389 -41.88 9.04 -24.67
C GLU A 389 -41.14 10.17 -23.94
N LEU A 390 -41.27 11.42 -24.42
CA LEU A 390 -40.69 12.60 -23.77
C LEU A 390 -41.28 12.84 -22.37
N LEU A 391 -42.57 12.58 -22.15
CA LEU A 391 -43.19 12.62 -20.83
C LEU A 391 -42.63 11.55 -19.89
N LEU A 392 -42.48 10.30 -20.35
CA LEU A 392 -41.89 9.22 -19.55
C LEU A 392 -40.41 9.50 -19.20
N ILE A 393 -39.65 10.11 -20.10
CA ILE A 393 -38.26 10.52 -19.83
C ILE A 393 -38.22 11.67 -18.81
N ARG A 394 -39.16 12.62 -18.86
CA ARG A 394 -39.28 13.68 -17.84
C ARG A 394 -39.64 13.12 -16.47
N GLU A 395 -40.64 12.24 -16.38
CA GLU A 395 -41.02 11.56 -15.14
C GLU A 395 -39.83 10.80 -14.52
N GLN A 396 -39.04 10.10 -15.32
CA GLN A 396 -37.81 9.45 -14.87
C GLN A 396 -36.74 10.44 -14.39
N ILE A 397 -36.59 11.60 -15.05
CA ILE A 397 -35.67 12.66 -14.63
C ILE A 397 -36.11 13.26 -13.29
N ASP A 398 -37.39 13.56 -13.13
CA ASP A 398 -37.96 14.12 -11.90
C ASP A 398 -37.80 13.13 -10.73
N ASP A 399 -38.03 11.83 -10.97
CA ASP A 399 -37.73 10.75 -10.01
C ASP A 399 -36.25 10.72 -9.60
N LYS A 400 -35.32 10.86 -10.56
CA LYS A 400 -33.88 10.94 -10.23
C LYS A 400 -33.52 12.20 -9.47
N GLN A 401 -34.14 13.34 -9.78
CA GLN A 401 -33.95 14.60 -9.04
C GLN A 401 -34.45 14.47 -7.60
N ASN A 402 -35.66 13.94 -7.39
CA ASN A 402 -36.21 13.65 -6.06
C ASN A 402 -35.29 12.74 -5.22
N ILE A 403 -34.70 11.71 -5.82
CA ILE A 403 -33.73 10.81 -5.16
C ILE A 403 -32.42 11.55 -4.84
N VAL A 404 -31.90 12.38 -5.76
CA VAL A 404 -30.69 13.18 -5.54
C VAL A 404 -30.92 14.20 -4.43
N ASP A 405 -32.03 14.91 -4.41
CA ASP A 405 -32.37 15.89 -3.37
C ASP A 405 -32.55 15.24 -2.00
N ALA A 406 -33.18 14.06 -1.93
CA ALA A 406 -33.24 13.29 -0.68
C ALA A 406 -31.83 12.87 -0.18
N ILE A 407 -30.93 12.48 -1.09
CA ILE A 407 -29.53 12.16 -0.76
C ILE A 407 -28.75 13.42 -0.35
N LEU A 408 -29.01 14.57 -0.96
CA LEU A 408 -28.39 15.86 -0.61
C LEU A 408 -28.88 16.35 0.77
N GLN A 409 -30.19 16.28 1.04
CA GLN A 409 -30.76 16.59 2.36
C GLN A 409 -30.18 15.68 3.46
N ASN A 410 -30.06 14.37 3.19
CA ASN A 410 -29.41 13.44 4.10
C ASN A 410 -27.92 13.77 4.29
N ASN A 411 -27.18 14.11 3.22
CA ASN A 411 -25.80 14.59 3.34
C ASN A 411 -25.67 15.89 4.14
N VAL A 412 -26.65 16.81 4.06
CA VAL A 412 -26.69 18.03 4.88
C VAL A 412 -26.98 17.69 6.34
N SER A 413 -27.91 16.78 6.63
CA SER A 413 -28.17 16.30 8.00
C SER A 413 -26.93 15.62 8.58
N LEU A 414 -26.34 14.66 7.88
CA LEU A 414 -25.12 13.96 8.31
C LEU A 414 -23.92 14.90 8.47
N ARG A 415 -23.81 15.96 7.65
CA ARG A 415 -22.78 17.00 7.85
C ARG A 415 -23.08 17.90 9.04
N PHE A 416 -24.35 18.19 9.34
CA PHE A 416 -24.76 18.90 10.54
C PHE A 416 -24.51 18.05 11.80
N GLU A 417 -24.86 16.76 11.77
CA GLU A 417 -24.59 15.78 12.82
C GLU A 417 -23.07 15.58 13.02
N LEU A 418 -22.28 15.43 11.96
CA LEU A 418 -20.82 15.42 12.07
C LEU A 418 -20.26 16.74 12.61
N SER A 419 -20.91 17.87 12.35
CA SER A 419 -20.54 19.17 12.92
C SER A 419 -20.90 19.28 14.41
N THR A 420 -22.07 18.78 14.84
CA THR A 420 -22.44 18.76 16.26
C THR A 420 -21.65 17.73 17.03
N TYR A 421 -21.36 16.55 16.48
CA TYR A 421 -20.43 15.57 17.08
C TYR A 421 -19.01 16.11 17.17
N ARG A 422 -18.51 16.82 16.15
CA ARG A 422 -17.21 17.53 16.24
C ARG A 422 -17.23 18.67 17.25
N GLY A 423 -18.34 19.40 17.37
CA GLY A 423 -18.52 20.44 18.38
C GLY A 423 -18.58 19.88 19.80
N LEU A 424 -19.23 18.72 19.99
CA LEU A 424 -19.30 18.01 21.26
C LEU A 424 -17.94 17.40 21.63
N LEU A 425 -17.25 16.75 20.68
CA LEU A 425 -15.88 16.27 20.86
C LEU A 425 -14.91 17.41 21.16
N ALA A 426 -14.98 18.54 20.46
CA ALA A 426 -14.17 19.71 20.78
C ALA A 426 -14.51 20.31 22.15
N ALA A 427 -15.77 20.26 22.58
CA ALA A 427 -16.18 20.68 23.93
C ALA A 427 -15.70 19.68 25.01
N GLU A 428 -15.65 18.38 24.70
CA GLU A 428 -15.19 17.33 25.61
C GLU A 428 -13.65 17.24 25.66
N GLU A 429 -12.95 17.48 24.55
CA GLU A 429 -11.50 17.76 24.50
C GLU A 429 -11.17 19.05 25.27
N GLN A 430 -11.97 20.11 25.15
CA GLN A 430 -11.85 21.30 26.00
C GLN A 430 -12.22 21.05 27.47
N HIS A 431 -13.00 20.01 27.78
CA HIS A 431 -13.30 19.61 29.14
C HIS A 431 -12.14 18.78 29.72
N LEU A 432 -11.55 17.88 28.92
CA LEU A 432 -10.37 17.08 29.26
C LEU A 432 -9.14 17.98 29.49
N ASN A 433 -8.85 18.89 28.55
CA ASN A 433 -7.78 19.88 28.68
C ASN A 433 -7.99 20.84 29.88
N ARG A 434 -9.25 21.11 30.27
CA ARG A 434 -9.59 21.94 31.44
C ARG A 434 -9.56 21.15 32.76
N ILE A 435 -9.59 19.83 32.71
CA ILE A 435 -9.28 18.95 33.84
C ILE A 435 -7.76 18.84 34.03
N GLU A 436 -6.97 18.92 32.95
CA GLU A 436 -5.50 18.86 33.03
C GLU A 436 -4.80 20.22 33.17
N GLN A 437 -5.49 21.37 32.97
CA GLN A 437 -4.96 22.71 33.27
C GLN A 437 -6.02 23.80 33.46
N GLU A 438 -5.74 24.72 34.41
CA GLU A 438 -6.49 25.94 34.71
C GLU A 438 -5.50 27.09 34.98
N PRO A 439 -5.87 28.38 34.81
CA PRO A 439 -6.59 28.98 33.68
C PRO A 439 -5.87 30.23 33.12
N GLN A 440 -6.14 30.64 31.87
CA GLN A 440 -6.10 32.07 31.45
C GLN A 440 -7.01 32.42 30.25
N THR A 441 -8.08 33.17 30.55
CA THR A 441 -8.55 34.41 29.91
C THR A 441 -8.56 34.65 28.38
N HIS A 442 -9.76 34.98 27.86
CA HIS A 442 -10.11 35.96 26.79
C HIS A 442 -9.59 35.73 25.34
N ASN A 443 -10.37 35.93 24.25
CA ASN A 443 -11.51 36.84 24.05
C ASN A 443 -12.46 36.45 22.87
N LEU A 444 -13.54 37.22 22.68
CA LEU A 444 -14.61 36.99 21.69
C LEU A 444 -14.31 37.53 20.27
N SER A 445 -15.03 37.05 19.26
CA SER A 445 -15.62 37.88 18.19
C SER A 445 -16.84 37.23 17.51
N LEU A 446 -17.71 38.06 16.93
CA LEU A 446 -18.97 37.68 16.27
C LEU A 446 -18.85 37.80 14.75
N SER A 447 -19.76 37.17 13.98
CA SER A 447 -20.57 37.91 12.98
C SER A 447 -21.69 37.08 12.31
N SER A 448 -22.87 37.71 12.24
CA SER A 448 -23.79 37.84 11.08
C SER A 448 -24.17 36.65 10.18
N GLY A 449 -25.46 36.56 9.75
CA GLY A 449 -25.86 35.55 8.74
C GLY A 449 -27.19 35.74 7.98
N LEU A 450 -28.28 36.14 8.65
CA LEU A 450 -29.59 36.56 8.06
C LEU A 450 -30.37 35.61 7.11
N LEU A 451 -31.58 35.24 7.58
CA LEU A 451 -32.90 35.43 6.90
C LEU A 451 -33.74 34.18 6.51
N SER A 452 -35.05 34.42 6.56
CA SER A 452 -36.26 33.59 6.37
C SER A 452 -36.39 32.92 4.98
N THR A 453 -37.21 31.87 4.76
CA THR A 453 -38.67 31.81 5.02
C THR A 453 -39.25 30.42 5.34
N ILE A 454 -40.51 30.42 5.80
CA ILE A 454 -41.36 29.26 6.08
C ILE A 454 -42.66 29.43 5.26
N PRO A 455 -43.28 28.34 4.76
CA PRO A 455 -44.68 28.10 5.10
C PRO A 455 -44.89 26.67 5.65
N SER A 456 -45.79 26.54 6.63
CA SER A 456 -46.02 25.29 7.37
C SER A 456 -47.31 24.58 6.93
N SER A 457 -47.30 23.26 6.76
CA SER A 457 -48.39 22.33 7.15
C SER A 457 -48.08 20.88 6.72
N SER A 458 -48.70 19.84 7.29
CA SER A 458 -48.94 19.54 8.72
C SER A 458 -49.38 18.06 8.87
N PHE A 459 -49.16 17.48 10.06
CA PHE A 459 -49.74 16.21 10.55
C PHE A 459 -49.71 14.95 9.64
N GLN A 460 -48.85 13.98 9.95
CA GLN A 460 -49.26 12.79 10.74
C GLN A 460 -48.09 11.82 11.02
N ASN A 461 -47.95 11.43 12.29
CA ASN A 461 -47.49 10.09 12.67
C ASN A 461 -48.75 9.22 12.85
N PRO A 462 -48.72 7.91 12.54
CA PRO A 462 -48.19 6.96 13.53
C PRO A 462 -47.35 5.80 12.98
N ASP A 463 -46.61 5.17 13.91
CA ASP A 463 -46.25 3.76 13.97
C ASP A 463 -45.66 3.03 12.74
N GLY A 464 -44.33 2.95 12.75
CA GLY A 464 -43.71 1.72 13.25
C GLY A 464 -43.91 0.45 12.43
N ASN A 465 -43.13 0.29 11.36
CA ASN A 465 -42.85 -1.03 10.78
C ASN A 465 -41.35 -1.30 10.65
N ARG A 466 -40.80 -2.08 11.58
CA ARG A 466 -39.45 -2.67 11.48
C ARG A 466 -39.41 -3.68 10.33
N LYS A 467 -38.81 -3.36 9.18
CA LYS A 467 -38.33 -4.37 8.22
C LYS A 467 -36.98 -4.04 7.61
N ASN A 468 -36.09 -5.02 7.71
CA ASN A 468 -34.90 -5.30 6.90
C ASN A 468 -33.97 -4.14 6.49
N LEU A 469 -32.80 -4.16 7.11
CA LEU A 469 -31.54 -3.94 6.40
C LEU A 469 -31.52 -4.80 5.13
N GLU A 470 -31.63 -4.19 3.95
CA GLU A 470 -31.46 -4.91 2.69
C GLU A 470 -29.99 -5.24 2.46
N THR A 471 -29.66 -6.53 2.54
CA THR A 471 -28.37 -7.05 2.11
C THR A 471 -28.27 -6.96 0.58
N LYS A 472 -27.62 -5.90 0.08
CA LYS A 472 -27.28 -5.75 -1.35
C LYS A 472 -26.66 -7.05 -1.86
N LYS A 473 -27.21 -7.59 -2.95
CA LYS A 473 -26.81 -8.92 -3.42
C LYS A 473 -25.59 -8.78 -4.30
N MET A 474 -24.43 -9.17 -3.78
CA MET A 474 -23.23 -9.27 -4.60
C MET A 474 -23.35 -10.45 -5.56
N ALA A 475 -23.58 -10.16 -6.84
CA ALA A 475 -23.39 -11.12 -7.92
C ALA A 475 -21.89 -11.34 -8.14
N VAL A 476 -21.47 -12.60 -8.25
CA VAL A 476 -20.07 -12.97 -8.48
C VAL A 476 -19.98 -13.89 -9.69
N GLN A 477 -19.18 -13.51 -10.67
CA GLN A 477 -18.85 -14.32 -11.84
C GLN A 477 -17.36 -14.64 -11.83
N LYS A 478 -16.99 -15.87 -12.18
CA LYS A 478 -15.61 -16.35 -12.24
C LYS A 478 -15.34 -17.04 -13.57
N THR A 479 -14.17 -16.82 -14.14
CA THR A 479 -13.65 -17.59 -15.28
C THR A 479 -12.16 -17.89 -15.08
N ALA A 480 -11.70 -19.02 -15.64
CA ALA A 480 -10.30 -19.43 -15.62
C ALA A 480 -9.88 -20.00 -16.99
N ARG A 481 -8.62 -19.78 -17.35
CA ARG A 481 -7.95 -20.21 -18.59
C ARG A 481 -6.60 -20.84 -18.22
N GLY A 482 -6.67 -21.95 -17.49
CA GLY A 482 -5.51 -22.67 -17.00
C GLY A 482 -5.76 -23.32 -15.64
N PRO A 483 -4.69 -23.69 -14.92
CA PRO A 483 -4.78 -24.41 -13.66
C PRO A 483 -5.01 -23.51 -12.43
N ILE A 484 -4.98 -22.18 -12.59
CA ILE A 484 -5.14 -21.23 -11.48
C ILE A 484 -6.49 -20.51 -11.63
N SER A 485 -7.24 -20.40 -10.54
CA SER A 485 -8.51 -19.67 -10.49
C SER A 485 -8.61 -18.80 -9.21
N PHE A 486 -9.60 -17.90 -9.18
CA PHE A 486 -9.95 -17.11 -8.00
C PHE A 486 -10.92 -17.89 -7.11
N ASP A 487 -10.51 -18.22 -5.90
CA ASP A 487 -11.39 -18.87 -4.91
C ASP A 487 -12.31 -17.86 -4.23
N SER A 488 -11.78 -16.71 -3.81
CA SER A 488 -12.58 -15.61 -3.26
C SER A 488 -11.84 -14.28 -3.37
N VAL A 489 -12.59 -13.18 -3.40
CA VAL A 489 -12.06 -11.84 -3.10
C VAL A 489 -12.94 -11.30 -1.99
N ASP A 490 -12.38 -11.30 -0.79
CA ASP A 490 -13.05 -10.95 0.46
C ASP A 490 -12.94 -9.44 0.69
N LEU A 491 -14.10 -8.80 0.89
CA LEU A 491 -14.24 -7.36 1.07
C LEU A 491 -14.17 -6.96 2.56
N GLU A 492 -14.38 -7.89 3.49
CA GLU A 492 -14.28 -7.65 4.93
C GLU A 492 -12.85 -7.85 5.43
N THR A 493 -12.16 -8.91 4.99
CA THR A 493 -10.74 -9.10 5.30
C THR A 493 -9.79 -8.43 4.30
N ASP A 494 -10.34 -7.76 3.27
CA ASP A 494 -9.61 -7.05 2.20
C ASP A 494 -8.47 -7.93 1.62
N SER A 495 -8.85 -9.07 1.05
CA SER A 495 -7.89 -10.09 0.60
C SER A 495 -8.34 -10.87 -0.63
N VAL A 496 -7.40 -11.20 -1.51
CA VAL A 496 -7.60 -11.97 -2.74
C VAL A 496 -7.08 -13.39 -2.54
N VAL A 497 -7.89 -14.41 -2.83
CA VAL A 497 -7.51 -15.83 -2.70
C VAL A 497 -7.43 -16.50 -4.07
N LEU A 498 -6.28 -17.09 -4.39
CA LEU A 498 -6.06 -17.91 -5.56
C LEU A 498 -5.93 -19.39 -5.17
N VAL A 499 -6.37 -20.29 -6.05
CA VAL A 499 -6.22 -21.75 -5.89
C VAL A 499 -5.60 -22.36 -7.14
N ASN A 500 -4.72 -23.36 -6.94
CA ASN A 500 -4.20 -24.21 -8.01
C ASN A 500 -5.06 -25.48 -8.13
N GLU A 501 -5.95 -25.54 -9.11
CA GLU A 501 -6.88 -26.64 -9.34
C GLU A 501 -6.23 -27.91 -9.91
N LYS A 502 -4.91 -27.91 -10.21
CA LYS A 502 -4.18 -29.15 -10.57
C LYS A 502 -4.32 -30.19 -9.46
N TYR A 503 -4.72 -31.40 -9.86
CA TYR A 503 -4.79 -32.56 -8.97
C TYR A 503 -3.41 -33.20 -8.73
N SER A 504 -2.47 -33.03 -9.67
CA SER A 504 -1.09 -33.51 -9.62
C SER A 504 -0.25 -32.79 -10.69
N GLY A 505 1.08 -32.87 -10.59
CA GLY A 505 2.05 -32.28 -11.52
C GLY A 505 3.04 -31.34 -10.85
N ASN A 506 3.88 -30.69 -11.65
CA ASN A 506 4.85 -29.71 -11.15
C ASN A 506 4.15 -28.43 -10.66
N ASP A 507 4.77 -27.81 -9.65
CA ASP A 507 4.36 -26.53 -9.07
C ASP A 507 4.23 -25.45 -10.15
N GLN A 508 3.19 -24.61 -10.03
CA GLN A 508 2.97 -23.51 -10.96
C GLN A 508 3.83 -22.33 -10.55
N SER A 509 4.84 -21.96 -11.35
CA SER A 509 5.56 -20.70 -11.17
C SER A 509 4.68 -19.50 -11.53
N PHE A 510 4.85 -18.42 -10.77
CA PHE A 510 4.20 -17.11 -10.95
C PHE A 510 5.20 -16.02 -11.35
N GLN A 511 6.36 -16.40 -11.91
CA GLN A 511 7.38 -15.46 -12.36
C GLN A 511 6.78 -14.39 -13.29
N ASN A 512 6.86 -13.12 -12.88
CA ASN A 512 6.28 -11.95 -13.56
C ASN A 512 4.74 -11.95 -13.70
N TRP A 513 4.01 -12.83 -12.99
CA TRP A 513 2.55 -12.78 -12.99
C TRP A 513 2.07 -11.52 -12.25
N THR A 514 0.94 -10.95 -12.69
CA THR A 514 0.30 -9.79 -12.07
C THR A 514 -1.17 -10.03 -11.79
N ILE A 515 -1.66 -9.51 -10.66
CA ILE A 515 -3.10 -9.32 -10.43
C ILE A 515 -3.40 -7.86 -10.75
N ARG A 516 -4.45 -7.61 -11.53
CA ARG A 516 -4.95 -6.27 -11.82
C ARG A 516 -6.41 -6.16 -11.42
N ARG A 517 -6.76 -5.14 -10.63
CA ARG A 517 -8.12 -4.92 -10.12
C ARG A 517 -8.60 -3.53 -10.52
N LYS A 518 -9.62 -3.47 -11.37
CA LYS A 518 -10.32 -2.23 -11.74
C LYS A 518 -11.61 -2.11 -10.94
N ILE A 519 -11.84 -0.92 -10.39
CA ILE A 519 -12.98 -0.58 -9.55
C ILE A 519 -13.69 0.60 -10.22
N ASP A 520 -14.91 0.40 -10.72
CA ASP A 520 -15.71 1.43 -11.37
C ASP A 520 -14.90 2.26 -12.42
N GLN A 521 -14.66 3.55 -12.14
CA GLN A 521 -13.85 4.46 -12.97
C GLN A 521 -12.50 4.84 -12.33
N GLN A 522 -12.10 4.19 -11.23
CA GLN A 522 -10.83 4.45 -10.55
C GLN A 522 -9.62 3.83 -11.30
N PRO A 523 -8.38 4.32 -11.05
CA PRO A 523 -7.16 3.69 -11.57
C PRO A 523 -7.05 2.22 -11.17
N GLU A 524 -6.44 1.42 -12.05
CA GLU A 524 -6.30 -0.02 -11.87
C GLU A 524 -5.22 -0.34 -10.82
N ILE A 525 -5.60 -1.08 -9.77
CA ILE A 525 -4.69 -1.55 -8.72
C ILE A 525 -3.90 -2.74 -9.27
N VAL A 526 -2.57 -2.66 -9.27
CA VAL A 526 -1.68 -3.70 -9.82
C VAL A 526 -0.77 -4.28 -8.73
N TYR A 527 -0.86 -5.60 -8.55
CA TYR A 527 0.06 -6.41 -7.75
C TYR A 527 0.94 -7.27 -8.67
N GLN A 528 2.21 -7.46 -8.30
CA GLN A 528 3.15 -8.34 -9.00
C GLN A 528 3.69 -9.38 -8.02
N PHE A 529 3.69 -10.65 -8.44
CA PHE A 529 4.23 -11.74 -7.61
C PHE A 529 5.77 -11.70 -7.52
N PRO A 530 6.36 -12.14 -6.39
CA PRO A 530 7.80 -12.36 -6.30
C PRO A 530 8.27 -13.35 -7.38
N THR A 531 9.41 -13.08 -8.01
CA THR A 531 9.94 -13.89 -9.13
C THR A 531 10.28 -15.34 -8.76
N THR A 532 10.44 -15.63 -7.47
CA THR A 532 10.66 -16.98 -6.91
C THR A 532 9.38 -17.68 -6.47
N PHE A 533 8.21 -17.04 -6.56
CA PHE A 533 6.96 -17.60 -6.06
C PHE A 533 6.43 -18.73 -6.97
N SER A 534 6.02 -19.84 -6.34
CA SER A 534 5.37 -20.97 -7.00
C SER A 534 4.33 -21.60 -6.08
N LEU A 535 3.25 -22.13 -6.68
CA LEU A 535 2.09 -22.65 -5.96
C LEU A 535 1.90 -24.14 -6.28
N ARG A 536 1.89 -24.98 -5.25
CA ARG A 536 1.76 -26.44 -5.39
C ARG A 536 0.38 -26.85 -5.90
N PRO A 537 0.22 -28.03 -6.54
CA PRO A 537 -1.10 -28.59 -6.84
C PRO A 537 -2.01 -28.60 -5.59
N ARG A 538 -3.27 -28.16 -5.74
CA ARG A 538 -4.26 -27.97 -4.66
C ARG A 538 -3.92 -26.96 -3.56
N GLN A 539 -2.81 -26.23 -3.65
CA GLN A 539 -2.52 -25.17 -2.69
C GLN A 539 -3.35 -23.91 -2.98
N THR A 540 -3.83 -23.28 -1.91
CA THR A 540 -4.46 -21.95 -1.92
C THR A 540 -3.48 -20.91 -1.38
N ILE A 541 -3.41 -19.73 -1.98
CA ILE A 541 -2.64 -18.58 -1.46
C ILE A 541 -3.58 -17.40 -1.25
N ARG A 542 -3.48 -16.73 -0.09
CA ARG A 542 -4.21 -15.50 0.23
C ARG A 542 -3.28 -14.31 0.16
N ILE A 543 -3.60 -13.31 -0.66
CA ILE A 543 -2.87 -12.04 -0.76
C ILE A 543 -3.65 -10.95 0.01
N LEU A 544 -3.10 -10.53 1.13
CA LEU A 544 -3.63 -9.51 2.05
C LEU A 544 -3.17 -8.11 1.62
N SER A 545 -4.02 -7.10 1.82
CA SER A 545 -3.59 -5.70 1.74
C SER A 545 -2.76 -5.30 2.99
N LYS A 546 -2.02 -4.19 2.88
CA LYS A 546 -1.25 -3.60 3.98
C LYS A 546 -2.13 -3.09 5.13
N ARG A 547 -3.43 -2.89 4.92
CA ARG A 547 -4.40 -2.52 5.98
C ARG A 547 -4.95 -3.72 6.78
N SER A 548 -4.69 -4.96 6.35
CA SER A 548 -5.18 -6.19 7.00
C SER A 548 -4.12 -7.01 7.80
N PRO A 549 -3.16 -6.42 8.55
CA PRO A 549 -2.09 -7.19 9.20
C PRO A 549 -2.59 -8.04 10.38
N GLN A 550 -3.79 -7.78 10.91
CA GLN A 550 -4.32 -8.46 12.10
C GLN A 550 -4.64 -9.96 11.90
N LEU A 551 -4.68 -10.44 10.64
CA LEU A 551 -4.87 -11.87 10.30
C LEU A 551 -3.58 -12.60 9.88
N ALA A 552 -2.43 -11.92 9.81
CA ALA A 552 -1.21 -12.49 9.22
C ALA A 552 -0.55 -13.61 10.06
N SER A 553 -0.67 -13.55 11.39
CA SER A 553 0.20 -14.23 12.37
C SER A 553 0.01 -15.75 12.55
N SER A 554 -0.42 -16.52 11.53
CA SER A 554 -0.74 -17.96 11.74
C SER A 554 -0.62 -18.91 10.54
N ARG A 555 -0.12 -18.49 9.36
CA ARG A 555 -0.04 -19.40 8.21
C ARG A 555 0.99 -19.00 7.15
N ASP A 556 1.76 -19.99 6.68
CA ASP A 556 2.75 -19.87 5.60
C ASP A 556 2.11 -19.70 4.20
N ASP A 557 0.77 -19.84 4.11
CA ASP A 557 -0.03 -19.69 2.88
C ASP A 557 -0.53 -18.24 2.64
N ASN A 558 0.04 -17.25 3.34
CA ASN A 558 -0.33 -15.83 3.26
C ASN A 558 0.80 -15.00 2.61
N LEU A 559 0.46 -14.19 1.61
CA LEU A 559 1.30 -13.09 1.10
C LEU A 559 0.73 -11.74 1.53
N VAL A 560 1.60 -10.77 1.81
CA VAL A 560 1.21 -9.37 2.05
C VAL A 560 1.60 -8.52 0.85
N ALA A 561 0.71 -7.62 0.44
CA ALA A 561 0.95 -6.68 -0.64
C ALA A 561 1.40 -5.31 -0.09
N ASP A 562 2.68 -5.20 0.29
CA ASP A 562 3.26 -4.01 0.96
C ASP A 562 3.03 -2.67 0.23
N ARG A 563 2.78 -2.72 -1.09
CA ARG A 563 2.52 -1.56 -1.96
C ARG A 563 1.03 -1.28 -2.21
N ILE A 564 0.12 -2.02 -1.59
CA ILE A 564 -1.34 -1.91 -1.78
C ILE A 564 -1.98 -1.71 -0.40
N ASP A 565 -2.40 -0.48 -0.11
CA ASP A 565 -3.04 -0.15 1.15
C ASP A 565 -4.41 -0.83 1.30
N THR A 566 -5.19 -0.94 0.22
CA THR A 566 -6.42 -1.76 0.16
C THR A 566 -6.68 -2.34 -1.22
N TRP A 567 -7.35 -3.49 -1.34
CA TRP A 567 -7.87 -3.98 -2.64
C TRP A 567 -9.14 -3.25 -3.08
N GLY A 568 -9.81 -2.54 -2.16
CA GLY A 568 -10.84 -1.55 -2.48
C GLY A 568 -12.22 -2.11 -2.81
N ILE A 569 -13.24 -1.26 -2.61
CA ILE A 569 -14.66 -1.60 -2.72
C ILE A 569 -15.34 -0.58 -3.64
N GLY A 570 -16.15 -1.04 -4.58
CA GLY A 570 -16.93 -0.23 -5.52
C GLY A 570 -18.19 -0.96 -5.99
N GLN A 571 -18.93 -0.41 -6.95
CA GLN A 571 -20.18 -1.03 -7.43
C GLN A 571 -19.94 -2.15 -8.43
N HIS A 572 -18.96 -1.98 -9.33
CA HIS A 572 -18.51 -2.94 -10.33
C HIS A 572 -16.99 -3.13 -10.21
N MET A 573 -16.58 -4.30 -9.74
CA MET A 573 -15.18 -4.64 -9.46
C MET A 573 -14.75 -5.81 -10.33
N VAL A 574 -13.71 -5.64 -11.15
CA VAL A 574 -13.16 -6.69 -12.02
C VAL A 574 -11.70 -6.94 -11.64
N THR A 575 -11.39 -8.17 -11.24
CA THR A 575 -10.04 -8.59 -10.86
C THR A 575 -9.55 -9.65 -11.85
N ARG A 576 -8.41 -9.42 -12.48
CA ARG A 576 -7.80 -10.28 -13.51
C ARG A 576 -6.45 -10.79 -13.04
N LEU A 577 -6.13 -12.04 -13.37
CA LEU A 577 -4.81 -12.65 -13.19
C LEU A 577 -4.14 -12.78 -14.56
N ILE A 578 -2.93 -12.25 -14.68
CA ILE A 578 -2.22 -12.09 -15.95
C ILE A 578 -0.83 -12.74 -15.85
N ASP A 579 -0.48 -13.57 -16.83
CA ASP A 579 0.81 -14.28 -16.96
C ASP A 579 1.93 -13.33 -17.46
N ASN A 580 3.18 -13.78 -17.37
CA ASN A 580 4.38 -13.15 -17.95
C ASN A 580 4.19 -12.78 -19.44
N ASN A 581 3.37 -13.52 -20.18
CA ASN A 581 3.06 -13.28 -21.59
C ASN A 581 1.94 -12.22 -21.81
N ASN A 582 1.50 -11.50 -20.78
CA ASN A 582 0.30 -10.65 -20.77
C ASN A 582 -1.02 -11.39 -21.10
N GLU A 583 -1.06 -12.72 -20.99
CA GLU A 583 -2.30 -13.51 -21.16
C GLU A 583 -3.15 -13.52 -19.90
N GLU A 584 -4.47 -13.31 -20.04
CA GLU A 584 -5.44 -13.42 -18.95
C GLU A 584 -5.71 -14.90 -18.60
N LYS A 585 -5.32 -15.31 -17.40
CA LYS A 585 -5.44 -16.69 -16.89
C LYS A 585 -6.63 -16.90 -15.96
N ALA A 586 -7.12 -15.86 -15.29
CA ALA A 586 -8.35 -15.91 -14.52
C ALA A 586 -9.00 -14.52 -14.42
N ILE A 587 -10.31 -14.47 -14.26
CA ILE A 587 -11.08 -13.26 -13.99
C ILE A 587 -12.11 -13.55 -12.91
N ILE A 588 -12.27 -12.64 -11.95
CA ILE A 588 -13.43 -12.58 -11.06
C ILE A 588 -14.06 -11.19 -11.12
N THR A 589 -15.36 -11.17 -11.44
CA THR A 589 -16.19 -9.96 -11.50
C THR A 589 -17.15 -10.00 -10.32
N GLN A 590 -17.20 -8.92 -9.55
CA GLN A 590 -18.08 -8.73 -8.40
C GLN A 590 -18.92 -7.48 -8.65
N THR A 591 -20.25 -7.62 -8.63
CA THR A 591 -21.20 -6.51 -8.81
C THR A 591 -22.22 -6.49 -7.69
N PHE A 592 -22.38 -5.34 -7.03
CA PHE A 592 -23.49 -5.14 -6.11
C PHE A 592 -24.77 -4.83 -6.88
N GLN A 593 -25.77 -5.69 -6.70
CA GLN A 593 -27.17 -5.48 -7.09
C GLN A 593 -27.93 -4.87 -5.91
#